data_AF-A0A1Q5T8U0-F1
#
_entry.id   AF-A0A1Q5T8U0-F1
#
_cell.length_a   1.000
_cell.length_b   1.000
_cell.length_c   1.000
_cell.angle_alpha   90.00
_cell.angle_beta   90.00
_cell.angle_gamma   90.00
#
_symmetry.space_group_name_H-M   'P 1'
#
loop_
_entity.id
_entity.type
_entity.pdbx_description
1 polymer ?
#
loop_
_entity_poly.entity_id
_entity_poly.type
_entity_poly.pdbx_seq_one_letter_code
_entity_poly.pdbx_strand_id
1 'polypeptide(L)'
;MPPKRKRSGDEETRTSENDSRKSYAYLKPSVRRIPEKTVKTKWTTLPEPVQDKVRDLFHSLERPVIVRQQNERKRIEAQSAVRAVVHNLGKRLPRMPFPPITKDSNFDYESALNEHRALEANLATIQDSADLLRAEIAKEEALLAEEKQSLQEMERNAKRAEVERKRQMKNEHPVLRKLDDLPQTDRQGGAEFTLLDIKKSQVTMDELGDDPEVRALMKQLHGHLQSMQSNTAPLAGLSEAITRSQAALDLYTTPND
;
A
#
# COMPACT_ATOMS: atom_id res chain seq x y z
N MET A 1 -28.73 67.38 -13.74
CA MET A 1 -27.38 66.80 -13.96
C MET A 1 -27.18 65.68 -12.94
N PRO A 2 -26.96 64.43 -13.35
CA PRO A 2 -26.86 63.30 -12.42
C PRO A 2 -25.41 63.09 -11.93
N PRO A 3 -25.20 62.65 -10.68
CA PRO A 3 -23.88 62.49 -10.08
C PRO A 3 -23.16 61.20 -10.52
N LYS A 4 -21.82 61.26 -10.48
CA LYS A 4 -20.85 60.24 -10.91
C LYS A 4 -21.05 58.88 -10.21
N ARG A 5 -21.15 57.79 -10.99
CA ARG A 5 -21.08 56.40 -10.52
C ARG A 5 -19.63 56.06 -10.13
N LYS A 6 -19.42 55.74 -8.85
CA LYS A 6 -18.22 55.05 -8.34
C LYS A 6 -18.35 53.56 -8.69
N ARG A 7 -17.51 53.05 -9.59
CA ARG A 7 -17.40 51.60 -9.86
C ARG A 7 -16.73 50.94 -8.65
N SER A 8 -17.50 50.21 -7.86
CA SER A 8 -16.99 49.21 -6.92
C SER A 8 -16.59 47.98 -7.73
N GLY A 9 -15.29 47.76 -7.88
CA GLY A 9 -14.74 46.45 -8.19
C GLY A 9 -14.34 45.81 -6.88
N ASP A 10 -15.12 44.83 -6.43
CA ASP A 10 -14.71 43.76 -5.52
C ASP A 10 -15.84 42.73 -5.53
N GLU A 11 -15.84 41.91 -6.57
CA GLU A 11 -16.46 40.58 -6.50
C GLU A 11 -15.36 39.61 -6.04
N GLU A 12 -15.01 39.68 -4.76
CA GLU A 12 -14.35 38.56 -4.10
C GLU A 12 -15.40 37.47 -3.82
N THR A 13 -15.50 36.57 -4.79
CA THR A 13 -15.66 35.11 -4.63
C THR A 13 -16.21 34.64 -3.28
N ARG A 14 -17.53 34.44 -3.23
CA ARG A 14 -18.25 33.69 -2.18
C ARG A 14 -17.93 32.19 -2.25
N THR A 15 -16.72 31.78 -1.87
CA THR A 15 -16.36 30.37 -1.70
C THR A 15 -15.48 30.18 -0.47
N SER A 16 -16.04 30.38 0.72
CA SER A 16 -15.30 30.27 1.99
C SER A 16 -16.04 29.43 3.06
N GLU A 17 -17.06 28.65 2.70
CA GLU A 17 -17.81 27.84 3.68
C GLU A 17 -17.61 26.31 3.53
N ASN A 18 -16.89 25.84 2.51
CA ASN A 18 -16.75 24.39 2.24
C ASN A 18 -15.30 23.87 2.32
N ASP A 19 -14.37 24.67 2.84
CA ASP A 19 -12.94 24.31 2.94
C ASP A 19 -12.59 23.57 4.24
N SER A 20 -13.53 23.48 5.19
CA SER A 20 -13.32 22.87 6.52
C SER A 20 -13.54 21.35 6.59
N ARG A 21 -13.80 20.67 5.46
CA ARG A 21 -14.16 19.24 5.45
C ARG A 21 -13.23 18.33 4.64
N LYS A 22 -12.13 18.85 4.09
CA LYS A 22 -11.23 18.04 3.26
C LYS A 22 -10.08 17.50 4.12
N SER A 23 -10.26 16.32 4.69
CA SER A 23 -9.25 15.58 5.48
C SER A 23 -8.05 15.07 4.65
N TYR A 24 -7.97 15.44 3.37
CA TYR A 24 -6.98 14.95 2.43
C TYR A 24 -6.37 16.11 1.65
N ALA A 25 -5.09 15.99 1.30
CA ALA A 25 -4.38 16.97 0.49
C ALA A 25 -5.05 17.08 -0.89
N TYR A 26 -5.52 18.28 -1.25
CA TYR A 26 -6.08 18.56 -2.57
C TYR A 26 -5.22 19.62 -3.27
N LEU A 27 -5.07 19.48 -4.59
CA LEU A 27 -4.32 20.45 -5.39
C LEU A 27 -5.19 21.70 -5.59
N LYS A 28 -4.69 22.87 -5.15
CA LYS A 28 -5.34 24.16 -5.39
C LYS A 28 -4.77 24.78 -6.68
N PRO A 29 -5.61 25.24 -7.63
CA PRO A 29 -5.12 25.94 -8.80
C PRO A 29 -4.39 27.22 -8.37
N SER A 30 -3.11 27.34 -8.74
CA SER A 30 -2.24 28.46 -8.35
C SER A 30 -1.81 29.25 -9.58
N VAL A 31 -2.28 30.48 -9.71
CA VAL A 31 -1.85 31.40 -10.77
C VAL A 31 -0.53 32.06 -10.36
N ARG A 32 0.57 31.76 -11.07
CA ARG A 32 1.87 32.41 -10.86
C ARG A 32 2.03 33.58 -11.82
N ARG A 33 2.29 34.78 -11.30
CA ARG A 33 2.66 35.96 -12.11
C ARG A 33 4.17 35.90 -12.38
N ILE A 34 4.56 35.82 -13.64
CA ILE A 34 5.97 35.70 -14.06
C ILE A 34 6.39 37.05 -14.66
N PRO A 35 7.51 37.65 -14.21
CA PRO A 35 7.97 38.91 -14.77
C PRO A 35 8.50 38.72 -16.19
N GLU A 36 8.30 39.72 -17.07
CA GLU A 36 8.69 39.65 -18.48
C GLU A 36 10.20 39.39 -18.68
N LYS A 37 11.03 39.85 -17.74
CA LYS A 37 12.48 39.57 -17.75
C LYS A 37 12.73 38.06 -17.74
N THR A 38 12.04 37.32 -16.87
CA THR A 38 12.16 35.87 -16.77
C THR A 38 11.71 35.17 -18.04
N VAL A 39 10.65 35.68 -18.69
CA VAL A 39 10.22 35.17 -20.00
C VAL A 39 11.32 35.36 -21.02
N LYS A 40 11.87 36.57 -21.18
CA LYS A 40 12.90 36.85 -22.19
C LYS A 40 14.23 36.13 -21.92
N THR A 41 14.59 35.88 -20.65
CA THR A 41 15.89 35.27 -20.30
C THR A 41 15.84 33.76 -20.20
N LYS A 42 14.73 33.17 -19.69
CA LYS A 42 14.67 31.73 -19.37
C LYS A 42 13.81 30.93 -20.34
N TRP A 43 12.92 31.58 -21.10
CA TRP A 43 12.06 30.87 -22.04
C TRP A 43 12.77 30.81 -23.38
N THR A 44 13.07 29.60 -23.79
CA THR A 44 13.72 29.31 -25.06
C THR A 44 12.66 29.09 -26.13
N THR A 45 13.06 29.24 -27.38
CA THR A 45 12.25 28.82 -28.52
C THR A 45 12.24 27.31 -28.59
N LEU A 46 11.15 26.76 -29.10
CA LEU A 46 10.98 25.31 -29.24
C LEU A 46 11.98 24.75 -30.27
N PRO A 47 12.55 23.54 -30.08
CA PRO A 47 13.41 22.90 -31.08
C PRO A 47 12.64 22.63 -32.39
N GLU A 48 13.33 22.75 -33.53
CA GLU A 48 12.78 22.50 -34.88
C GLU A 48 11.97 21.19 -35.01
N PRO A 49 12.42 20.01 -34.52
CA PRO A 49 11.64 18.77 -34.67
C PRO A 49 10.28 18.82 -33.96
N VAL A 50 10.19 19.55 -32.84
CA VAL A 50 8.93 19.72 -32.11
C VAL A 50 8.06 20.78 -32.77
N GLN A 51 8.66 21.78 -33.42
CA GLN A 51 7.91 22.73 -34.23
C GLN A 51 7.16 22.02 -35.36
N ASP A 52 7.78 21.03 -35.99
CA ASP A 52 7.14 20.25 -37.05
C ASP A 52 6.00 19.38 -36.50
N LYS A 53 6.19 18.73 -35.34
CA LYS A 53 5.09 18.03 -34.64
C LYS A 53 3.89 18.93 -34.34
N VAL A 54 4.14 20.17 -33.90
CA VAL A 54 3.09 21.15 -33.64
C VAL A 54 2.41 21.60 -34.94
N ARG A 55 3.15 21.69 -36.06
CA ARG A 55 2.55 21.93 -37.38
C ARG A 55 1.67 20.76 -37.77
N ASP A 56 2.10 19.52 -37.61
CA ASP A 56 1.30 18.33 -37.90
C ASP A 56 0.02 18.28 -37.05
N LEU A 57 0.13 18.68 -35.77
CA LEU A 57 -1.02 18.84 -34.89
C LEU A 57 -2.00 19.90 -35.43
N PHE A 58 -1.52 21.05 -35.91
CA PHE A 58 -2.40 22.03 -36.53
C PHE A 58 -3.13 21.45 -37.75
N HIS A 59 -2.44 20.67 -38.59
CA HIS A 59 -3.04 20.02 -39.77
C HIS A 59 -4.09 18.97 -39.38
N SER A 60 -3.87 18.21 -38.31
CA SER A 60 -4.85 17.23 -37.82
C SER A 60 -6.10 17.92 -37.26
N LEU A 61 -5.95 19.06 -36.59
CA LEU A 61 -7.04 19.87 -36.06
C LEU A 61 -7.85 20.60 -37.14
N GLU A 62 -7.34 20.75 -38.36
CA GLU A 62 -8.13 21.33 -39.48
C GLU A 62 -9.29 20.42 -39.88
N ARG A 63 -9.06 19.09 -39.88
CA ARG A 63 -10.01 18.11 -40.44
C ARG A 63 -11.37 18.14 -39.73
N PRO A 64 -11.47 18.12 -38.39
CA PRO A 64 -12.77 18.19 -37.71
C PRO A 64 -13.59 19.44 -38.06
N VAL A 65 -12.93 20.60 -38.22
CA VAL A 65 -13.59 21.87 -38.53
C VAL A 65 -14.18 21.85 -39.94
N ILE A 66 -13.43 21.32 -40.89
CA ILE A 66 -13.87 21.18 -42.29
C ILE A 66 -14.99 20.13 -42.39
N VAL A 67 -14.85 18.99 -41.71
CA VAL A 67 -15.82 17.88 -41.75
C VAL A 67 -17.17 18.30 -41.17
N ARG A 68 -17.17 19.14 -40.12
CA ARG A 68 -18.40 19.66 -39.48
C ARG A 68 -19.30 20.46 -40.42
N GLN A 69 -18.76 21.13 -41.43
CA GLN A 69 -19.55 21.95 -42.34
C GLN A 69 -20.20 21.11 -43.43
N GLN A 70 -21.53 20.98 -43.45
CA GLN A 70 -22.21 20.13 -44.45
C GLN A 70 -22.16 20.69 -45.88
N ASN A 71 -22.17 22.02 -46.03
CA ASN A 71 -22.20 22.70 -47.33
C ASN A 71 -20.81 22.83 -47.95
N GLU A 72 -20.63 22.40 -49.20
CA GLU A 72 -19.34 22.44 -49.91
C GLU A 72 -18.73 23.85 -49.97
N ARG A 73 -19.55 24.87 -50.29
CA ARG A 73 -19.08 26.27 -50.32
C ARG A 73 -18.55 26.74 -48.96
N LYS A 74 -19.20 26.31 -47.87
CA LYS A 74 -18.78 26.63 -46.51
C LYS A 74 -17.56 25.80 -46.08
N ARG A 75 -17.39 24.58 -46.62
CA ARG A 75 -16.17 23.77 -46.41
C ARG A 75 -14.95 24.48 -47.01
N ILE A 76 -15.06 24.99 -48.23
CA ILE A 76 -13.97 25.69 -48.92
C ILE A 76 -13.60 27.00 -48.19
N GLU A 77 -14.59 27.77 -47.75
CA GLU A 77 -14.36 28.98 -46.95
C GLU A 77 -13.72 28.67 -45.59
N ALA A 78 -14.22 27.66 -44.87
CA ALA A 78 -13.64 27.23 -43.61
C ALA A 78 -12.20 26.72 -43.79
N GLN A 79 -11.95 25.95 -44.86
CA GLN A 79 -10.63 25.45 -45.19
C GLN A 79 -9.64 26.59 -45.49
N SER A 80 -10.04 27.61 -46.26
CA SER A 80 -9.17 28.75 -46.55
C SER A 80 -8.89 29.59 -45.30
N ALA A 81 -9.91 29.83 -44.47
CA ALA A 81 -9.77 30.56 -43.21
C ALA A 81 -8.86 29.83 -42.22
N VAL A 82 -9.05 28.52 -42.03
CA VAL A 82 -8.24 27.70 -41.12
C VAL A 82 -6.79 27.63 -41.59
N ARG A 83 -6.55 27.37 -42.89
CA ARG A 83 -5.19 27.34 -43.45
C ARG A 83 -4.45 28.67 -43.27
N ALA A 84 -5.15 29.80 -43.41
CA ALA A 84 -4.56 31.11 -43.16
C ALA A 84 -4.12 31.26 -41.69
N VAL A 85 -4.91 30.78 -40.74
CA VAL A 85 -4.57 30.77 -39.32
C VAL A 85 -3.38 29.84 -39.04
N VAL A 86 -3.40 28.61 -39.56
CA VAL A 86 -2.31 27.64 -39.39
C VAL A 86 -0.99 28.17 -39.95
N HIS A 87 -1.01 28.80 -41.13
CA HIS A 87 0.16 29.45 -41.72
C HIS A 87 0.72 30.58 -40.84
N ASN A 88 -0.17 31.42 -40.29
CA ASN A 88 0.23 32.52 -39.42
C ASN A 88 0.81 32.02 -38.08
N LEU A 89 0.26 30.94 -37.53
CA LEU A 89 0.77 30.30 -36.32
C LEU A 89 2.12 29.61 -36.58
N GLY A 90 2.26 28.89 -37.70
CA GLY A 90 3.51 28.26 -38.12
C GLY A 90 4.65 29.28 -38.29
N LYS A 91 4.37 30.46 -38.84
CA LYS A 91 5.36 31.56 -38.92
C LYS A 91 5.79 32.14 -37.57
N ARG A 92 4.91 32.07 -36.56
CA ARG A 92 5.17 32.62 -35.22
C ARG A 92 5.84 31.61 -34.29
N LEU A 93 5.70 30.32 -34.57
CA LEU A 93 6.20 29.23 -33.75
C LEU A 93 7.71 29.31 -33.44
N PRO A 94 8.60 29.67 -34.40
CA PRO A 94 10.02 29.80 -34.10
C PRO A 94 10.37 30.99 -33.20
N ARG A 95 9.47 31.98 -33.09
CA ARG A 95 9.70 33.23 -32.33
C ARG A 95 8.91 33.28 -31.02
N MET A 96 8.11 32.25 -30.73
CA MET A 96 7.31 32.19 -29.52
C MET A 96 8.15 31.62 -28.37
N PRO A 97 8.29 32.35 -27.24
CA PRO A 97 8.99 31.82 -26.08
C PRO A 97 8.12 30.78 -25.38
N PHE A 98 8.68 29.60 -25.09
CA PHE A 98 8.02 28.54 -24.34
C PHE A 98 8.62 28.39 -22.94
N PRO A 99 7.80 28.12 -21.91
CA PRO A 99 8.31 27.82 -20.58
C PRO A 99 9.30 26.65 -20.60
N PRO A 100 10.36 26.65 -19.79
CA PRO A 100 11.40 25.61 -19.81
C PRO A 100 10.90 24.21 -19.39
N ILE A 101 9.68 24.10 -18.86
CA ILE A 101 9.06 22.82 -18.53
C ILE A 101 8.46 22.12 -19.75
N THR A 102 8.28 22.83 -20.87
CA THR A 102 7.75 22.22 -22.09
C THR A 102 8.79 21.28 -22.69
N LYS A 103 8.51 19.98 -22.64
CA LYS A 103 9.27 18.92 -23.28
C LYS A 103 8.56 18.50 -24.57
N ASP A 104 9.30 17.86 -25.46
CA ASP A 104 8.81 17.34 -26.74
C ASP A 104 7.62 16.39 -26.55
N SER A 105 7.70 15.55 -25.51
CA SER A 105 6.65 14.60 -25.09
C SER A 105 5.31 15.28 -24.78
N ASN A 106 5.29 16.56 -24.38
CA ASN A 106 4.04 17.28 -24.12
C ASN A 106 3.20 17.54 -25.38
N PHE A 107 3.80 17.45 -26.57
CA PHE A 107 3.11 17.64 -27.85
C PHE A 107 2.69 16.31 -28.51
N ASP A 108 3.10 15.18 -27.95
CA ASP A 108 2.80 13.85 -28.46
C ASP A 108 1.61 13.25 -27.68
N TYR A 109 0.47 13.07 -28.36
CA TYR A 109 -0.76 12.53 -27.75
C TYR A 109 -0.55 11.15 -27.13
N GLU A 110 0.13 10.25 -27.85
CA GLU A 110 0.41 8.88 -27.38
C GLU A 110 1.30 8.88 -26.13
N SER A 111 2.27 9.81 -26.07
CA SER A 111 3.13 9.93 -24.89
C SER A 111 2.34 10.35 -23.65
N ALA A 112 1.43 11.33 -23.80
CA ALA A 112 0.56 11.78 -22.72
C ALA A 112 -0.41 10.67 -22.27
N LEU A 113 -0.93 9.88 -23.21
CA LEU A 113 -1.82 8.76 -22.93
C LEU A 113 -1.08 7.64 -22.19
N ASN A 114 0.16 7.33 -22.59
CA ASN A 114 0.98 6.35 -21.90
C ASN A 114 1.35 6.79 -20.48
N GLU A 115 1.69 8.07 -20.27
CA GLU A 115 1.91 8.64 -18.94
C GLU A 115 0.65 8.54 -18.07
N HIS A 116 -0.53 8.83 -18.64
CA HIS A 116 -1.80 8.67 -17.96
C HIS A 116 -2.06 7.21 -17.53
N ARG A 117 -1.89 6.25 -18.44
CA ARG A 117 -2.04 4.82 -18.14
C ARG A 117 -1.08 4.36 -17.04
N ALA A 118 0.17 4.82 -17.07
CA ALA A 118 1.16 4.50 -16.04
C ALA A 118 0.74 5.07 -14.67
N LEU A 119 0.26 6.32 -14.63
CA LEU A 119 -0.25 6.93 -13.41
C LEU A 119 -1.51 6.24 -12.88
N GLU A 120 -2.42 5.82 -13.75
CA GLU A 120 -3.60 5.04 -13.39
C GLU A 120 -3.24 3.67 -12.81
N ALA A 121 -2.28 2.96 -13.44
CA ALA A 121 -1.79 1.69 -12.92
C ALA A 121 -1.12 1.85 -11.55
N ASN A 122 -0.33 2.91 -11.36
CA ASN A 122 0.27 3.23 -10.06
C ASN A 122 -0.78 3.60 -9.01
N LEU A 123 -1.82 4.34 -9.39
CA LEU A 123 -2.93 4.64 -8.49
C LEU A 123 -3.64 3.35 -8.08
N ALA A 124 -3.98 2.48 -9.03
CA ALA A 124 -4.65 1.21 -8.77
C ALA A 124 -3.84 0.32 -7.81
N THR A 125 -2.54 0.14 -8.07
CA THR A 125 -1.67 -0.67 -7.19
C THR A 125 -1.57 -0.09 -5.77
N ILE A 126 -1.45 1.24 -5.64
CA ILE A 126 -1.45 1.91 -4.33
C ILE A 126 -2.79 1.71 -3.62
N GLN A 127 -3.90 1.85 -4.34
CA GLN A 127 -5.24 1.67 -3.77
C GLN A 127 -5.46 0.23 -3.29
N ASP A 128 -5.09 -0.76 -4.10
CA ASP A 128 -5.18 -2.18 -3.74
C ASP A 128 -4.32 -2.50 -2.51
N SER A 129 -3.10 -1.94 -2.44
CA SER A 129 -2.23 -2.11 -1.26
C SER A 129 -2.83 -1.47 0.00
N ALA A 130 -3.48 -0.31 -0.14
CA ALA A 130 -4.14 0.37 0.97
C ALA A 130 -5.34 -0.43 1.47
N ASP A 131 -6.09 -1.08 0.57
CA ASP A 131 -7.24 -1.90 0.94
C ASP A 131 -6.81 -3.21 1.63
N LEU A 132 -5.70 -3.83 1.21
CA LEU A 132 -5.08 -4.95 1.94
C LEU A 132 -4.67 -4.56 3.36
N LEU A 133 -3.99 -3.42 3.51
CA LEU A 133 -3.57 -2.93 4.82
C LEU A 133 -4.76 -2.60 5.73
N ARG A 134 -5.83 -2.00 5.18
CA ARG A 134 -7.07 -1.75 5.93
C ARG A 134 -7.73 -3.03 6.39
N ALA A 135 -7.77 -4.05 5.53
CA ALA A 135 -8.32 -5.35 5.88
C ALA A 135 -7.50 -6.02 7.01
N GLU A 136 -6.18 -5.90 6.98
CA GLU A 136 -5.31 -6.45 8.03
C GLU A 136 -5.47 -5.70 9.35
N ILE A 137 -5.50 -4.37 9.33
CA ILE A 137 -5.79 -3.55 10.53
C ILE A 137 -7.13 -3.96 11.15
N ALA A 138 -8.17 -4.16 10.34
CA ALA A 138 -9.48 -4.57 10.85
C ALA A 138 -9.44 -5.95 11.54
N LYS A 139 -8.62 -6.89 11.05
CA LYS A 139 -8.41 -8.19 11.71
C LYS A 139 -7.64 -8.04 13.01
N GLU A 140 -6.55 -7.27 13.01
CA GLU A 140 -5.74 -7.02 14.21
C GLU A 140 -6.57 -6.32 15.30
N GLU A 141 -7.41 -5.35 14.94
CA GLU A 141 -8.31 -4.67 15.86
C GLU A 141 -9.35 -5.64 16.47
N ALA A 142 -9.86 -6.59 15.67
CA ALA A 142 -10.78 -7.61 16.16
C ALA A 142 -10.10 -8.58 17.15
N LEU A 143 -8.91 -9.08 16.82
CA LEU A 143 -8.12 -9.94 17.70
C LEU A 143 -7.78 -9.22 19.02
N LEU A 144 -7.36 -7.97 18.92
CA LEU A 144 -7.04 -7.13 20.08
C LEU A 144 -8.26 -6.90 20.97
N ALA A 145 -9.46 -6.80 20.38
CA ALA A 145 -10.71 -6.71 21.14
C ALA A 145 -11.03 -8.01 21.90
N GLU A 146 -10.83 -9.18 21.29
CA GLU A 146 -10.99 -10.49 21.94
C GLU A 146 -9.99 -10.68 23.09
N GLU A 147 -8.71 -10.35 22.87
CA GLU A 147 -7.67 -10.42 23.90
C GLU A 147 -7.97 -9.49 25.09
N LYS A 148 -8.44 -8.27 24.82
CA LYS A 148 -8.87 -7.34 25.88
C LYS A 148 -10.04 -7.90 26.70
N GLN A 149 -10.99 -8.58 26.05
CA GLN A 149 -12.10 -9.22 26.77
C GLN A 149 -11.58 -10.36 27.65
N SER A 150 -10.72 -11.23 27.11
CA SER A 150 -10.11 -12.34 27.87
C SER A 150 -9.31 -11.84 29.08
N LEU A 151 -8.51 -10.78 28.91
CA LEU A 151 -7.75 -10.15 30.00
C LEU A 151 -8.69 -9.62 31.08
N GLN A 152 -9.79 -8.94 30.70
CA GLN A 152 -10.77 -8.45 31.66
C GLN A 152 -11.44 -9.58 32.45
N GLU A 153 -11.72 -10.71 31.82
CA GLU A 153 -12.26 -11.89 32.50
C GLU A 153 -11.25 -12.47 33.49
N MET A 154 -9.98 -12.60 33.07
CA MET A 154 -8.91 -13.09 33.94
C MET A 154 -8.68 -12.16 35.13
N GLU A 155 -8.68 -10.84 34.93
CA GLU A 155 -8.59 -9.87 36.03
C GLU A 155 -9.76 -9.98 37.00
N ARG A 156 -10.99 -10.16 36.50
CA ARG A 156 -12.18 -10.36 37.34
C ARG A 156 -12.06 -11.66 38.15
N ASN A 157 -11.61 -12.73 37.52
CA ASN A 157 -11.42 -14.03 38.16
C ASN A 157 -10.31 -13.99 39.21
N ALA A 158 -9.17 -13.36 38.90
CA ALA A 158 -8.07 -13.16 39.84
C ALA A 158 -8.51 -12.34 41.06
N LYS A 159 -9.25 -11.24 40.85
CA LYS A 159 -9.82 -10.44 41.96
C LYS A 159 -10.80 -11.23 42.81
N ARG A 160 -11.67 -12.05 42.20
CA ARG A 160 -12.60 -12.93 42.94
C ARG A 160 -11.85 -13.97 43.76
N ALA A 161 -10.87 -14.65 43.16
CA ALA A 161 -10.03 -15.63 43.85
C ALA A 161 -9.25 -15.00 45.01
N GLU A 162 -8.71 -13.79 44.84
CA GLU A 162 -8.04 -13.06 45.92
C GLU A 162 -9.00 -12.72 47.08
N VAL A 163 -10.21 -12.26 46.77
CA VAL A 163 -11.25 -11.98 47.78
C VAL A 163 -11.67 -13.25 48.50
N GLU A 164 -11.86 -14.36 47.79
CA GLU A 164 -12.19 -15.66 48.39
C GLU A 164 -11.04 -16.19 49.25
N ARG A 165 -9.80 -16.13 48.79
CA ARG A 165 -8.61 -16.47 49.58
C ARG A 165 -8.55 -15.65 50.86
N LYS A 166 -8.78 -14.34 50.78
CA LYS A 166 -8.86 -13.45 51.96
C LYS A 166 -9.99 -13.84 52.92
N ARG A 167 -11.11 -14.37 52.44
CA ARG A 167 -12.20 -14.89 53.29
C ARG A 167 -11.81 -16.23 53.93
N GLN A 168 -11.22 -17.14 53.17
CA GLN A 168 -10.75 -18.43 53.66
C GLN A 168 -9.67 -18.25 54.74
N MET A 169 -8.67 -17.40 54.49
CA MET A 169 -7.63 -17.05 55.48
C MET A 169 -8.17 -16.44 56.78
N LYS A 170 -9.36 -15.81 56.76
CA LYS A 170 -10.02 -15.33 58.00
C LYS A 170 -10.68 -16.47 58.79
N ASN A 171 -11.10 -17.53 58.11
CA ASN A 171 -11.77 -18.69 58.68
C ASN A 171 -10.79 -19.81 59.07
N GLU A 172 -9.54 -19.73 58.63
CA GLU A 172 -8.48 -20.68 58.97
C GLU A 172 -8.00 -20.54 60.42
N HIS A 173 -7.63 -21.68 61.01
CA HIS A 173 -7.16 -21.74 62.39
C HIS A 173 -5.82 -20.99 62.55
N PRO A 174 -5.58 -20.24 63.65
CA PRO A 174 -4.41 -19.38 63.86
C PRO A 174 -3.03 -20.07 63.80
N VAL A 175 -2.98 -21.40 63.79
CA VAL A 175 -1.74 -22.17 63.60
C VAL A 175 -1.33 -22.24 62.13
N LEU A 176 -2.28 -22.38 61.20
CA LEU A 176 -2.02 -22.42 59.75
C LEU A 176 -1.61 -21.04 59.23
N ARG A 177 -2.19 -19.99 59.80
CA ARG A 177 -1.84 -18.59 59.49
C ARG A 177 -0.39 -18.23 59.81
N LYS A 178 0.19 -18.85 60.86
CA LYS A 178 1.60 -18.68 61.23
C LYS A 178 2.56 -19.46 60.31
N LEU A 179 2.06 -20.46 59.59
CA LEU A 179 2.86 -21.21 58.62
C LEU A 179 3.04 -20.43 57.31
N ASP A 180 2.03 -19.65 56.93
CA ASP A 180 2.09 -18.75 55.76
C ASP A 180 2.90 -17.46 56.02
N ASP A 181 2.95 -16.96 57.26
CA ASP A 181 3.74 -15.78 57.67
C ASP A 181 5.25 -16.08 57.84
N LEU A 182 5.69 -17.34 57.68
CA LEU A 182 7.12 -17.63 57.59
C LEU A 182 7.66 -17.01 56.30
N PRO A 183 8.76 -16.23 56.36
CA PRO A 183 9.39 -15.74 55.15
C PRO A 183 9.72 -16.94 54.27
N GLN A 184 9.23 -16.93 53.02
CA GLN A 184 9.74 -17.81 51.98
C GLN A 184 11.23 -17.47 51.81
N THR A 185 12.09 -18.13 52.58
CA THR A 185 13.52 -18.20 52.29
C THR A 185 13.61 -18.70 50.85
N ASP A 186 14.30 -17.95 49.99
CA ASP A 186 14.52 -18.25 48.58
C ASP A 186 14.62 -19.76 48.33
N ARG A 187 13.53 -20.37 47.87
CA ARG A 187 13.56 -21.72 47.30
C ARG A 187 14.10 -21.62 45.88
N GLN A 188 15.39 -21.25 45.77
CA GLN A 188 16.27 -21.83 44.76
C GLN A 188 16.50 -23.28 45.14
N GLY A 189 15.51 -24.11 44.82
CA GLY A 189 15.41 -25.47 45.29
C GLY A 189 14.01 -25.93 45.00
N GLY A 190 13.74 -26.20 43.72
CA GLY A 190 12.55 -26.94 43.32
C GLY A 190 12.42 -28.15 44.24
N ALA A 191 11.18 -28.48 44.61
CA ALA A 191 10.89 -29.70 45.32
C ALA A 191 11.41 -30.88 44.50
N GLU A 192 12.64 -31.29 44.80
CA GLU A 192 13.23 -32.55 44.38
C GLU A 192 12.38 -33.62 45.04
N PHE A 193 11.48 -34.19 44.24
CA PHE A 193 10.76 -35.40 44.58
C PHE A 193 11.85 -36.46 44.81
N THR A 194 12.18 -36.72 46.07
CA THR A 194 13.23 -37.68 46.42
C THR A 194 12.70 -39.07 46.11
N LEU A 195 12.85 -39.51 44.86
CA LEU A 195 12.82 -40.92 44.53
C LEU A 195 13.96 -41.55 45.31
N LEU A 196 13.59 -42.41 46.25
CA LEU A 196 14.49 -43.28 46.98
C LEU A 196 15.44 -43.93 45.97
N ASP A 197 16.72 -43.68 46.17
CA ASP A 197 17.87 -44.20 45.44
C ASP A 197 17.81 -45.75 45.38
N ILE A 198 17.15 -46.26 44.34
CA ILE A 198 17.30 -47.64 43.89
C ILE A 198 18.59 -47.66 43.09
N LYS A 199 19.66 -48.00 43.82
CA LYS A 199 20.98 -48.40 43.32
C LYS A 199 20.95 -48.93 41.89
N LYS A 200 21.71 -48.27 41.01
CA LYS A 200 22.42 -48.87 39.87
C LYS A 200 21.62 -49.90 39.06
N SER A 201 20.71 -49.41 38.22
CA SER A 201 20.64 -49.93 36.85
C SER A 201 20.69 -48.74 35.92
N GLN A 202 21.89 -48.51 35.39
CA GLN A 202 22.07 -47.71 34.20
C GLN A 202 21.35 -48.47 33.08
N VAL A 203 20.04 -48.25 32.93
CA VAL A 203 19.29 -48.68 31.76
C VAL A 203 19.83 -47.83 30.62
N THR A 204 20.86 -48.36 29.97
CA THR A 204 21.35 -47.83 28.71
C THR A 204 20.18 -47.90 27.72
N MET A 205 20.09 -46.94 26.80
CA MET A 205 19.10 -46.96 25.70
C MET A 205 19.13 -48.26 24.88
N ASP A 206 20.16 -49.11 25.04
CA ASP A 206 20.25 -50.45 24.50
C ASP A 206 19.29 -51.46 25.17
N GLU A 207 19.03 -51.38 26.48
CA GLU A 207 18.07 -52.27 27.18
C GLU A 207 16.62 -51.96 26.80
N LEU A 208 16.29 -50.68 26.59
CA LEU A 208 14.97 -50.25 26.09
C LEU A 208 14.74 -50.68 24.63
N GLY A 209 15.84 -50.96 23.91
CA GLY A 209 15.84 -51.52 22.57
C GLY A 209 15.44 -52.99 22.53
N ASP A 210 15.47 -53.73 23.64
CA ASP A 210 15.08 -55.15 23.74
C ASP A 210 13.64 -55.35 24.24
N ASP A 211 12.98 -54.29 24.73
CA ASP A 211 11.58 -54.36 25.17
C ASP A 211 10.62 -54.51 23.98
N PRO A 212 9.77 -55.56 23.95
CA PRO A 212 8.91 -55.87 22.81
C PRO A 212 7.87 -54.77 22.54
N GLU A 213 7.42 -54.07 23.58
CA GLU A 213 6.45 -52.96 23.48
C GLU A 213 7.11 -51.70 22.90
N VAL A 214 8.34 -51.38 23.31
CA VAL A 214 9.09 -50.21 22.80
C VAL A 214 9.51 -50.43 21.35
N ARG A 215 9.87 -51.67 20.96
CA ARG A 215 10.09 -52.04 19.54
C ARG A 215 8.83 -51.87 18.69
N ALA A 216 7.67 -52.24 19.22
CA ALA A 216 6.40 -52.06 18.52
C ALA A 216 6.10 -50.56 18.31
N LEU A 217 6.31 -49.74 19.33
CA LEU A 217 6.15 -48.28 19.25
C LEU A 217 7.15 -47.62 18.31
N MET A 218 8.43 -48.03 18.34
CA MET A 218 9.46 -47.59 17.38
C MET A 218 9.09 -47.95 15.94
N LYS A 219 8.57 -49.16 15.71
CA LYS A 219 8.10 -49.58 14.39
C LYS A 219 6.88 -48.79 13.93
N GLN A 220 5.97 -48.45 14.85
CA GLN A 220 4.82 -47.61 14.58
C GLN A 220 5.22 -46.15 14.27
N LEU A 221 6.17 -45.59 15.03
CA LEU A 221 6.74 -44.27 14.79
C LEU A 221 7.47 -44.23 13.44
N HIS A 222 8.29 -45.23 13.14
CA HIS A 222 8.97 -45.33 11.85
C HIS A 222 7.97 -45.46 10.70
N GLY A 223 6.91 -46.26 10.87
CA GLY A 223 5.82 -46.34 9.90
C GLY A 223 5.09 -45.01 9.71
N HIS A 224 4.86 -44.26 10.78
CA HIS A 224 4.22 -42.94 10.71
C HIS A 224 5.12 -41.89 10.07
N LEU A 225 6.42 -41.87 10.41
CA LEU A 225 7.41 -41.00 9.77
C LEU A 225 7.58 -41.33 8.30
N GLN A 226 7.59 -42.61 7.93
CA GLN A 226 7.68 -43.05 6.55
C GLN A 226 6.41 -42.69 5.77
N SER A 227 5.23 -42.77 6.41
CA SER A 227 3.96 -42.31 5.83
C SER A 227 3.93 -40.79 5.66
N MET A 228 4.41 -40.03 6.65
CA MET A 228 4.56 -38.58 6.52
C MET A 228 5.55 -38.24 5.40
N GLN A 229 6.68 -38.93 5.35
CA GLN A 229 7.69 -38.75 4.30
C GLN A 229 7.11 -39.04 2.91
N SER A 230 6.36 -40.14 2.74
CA SER A 230 5.69 -40.44 1.47
C SER A 230 4.61 -39.43 1.10
N ASN A 231 3.90 -38.89 2.09
CA ASN A 231 2.90 -37.83 1.87
C ASN A 231 3.56 -36.50 1.49
N THR A 232 4.76 -36.21 2.00
CA THR A 232 5.51 -34.99 1.69
C THR A 232 6.41 -35.08 0.45
N ALA A 233 6.74 -36.30 -0.01
CA ALA A 233 7.61 -36.50 -1.17
C ALA A 233 7.11 -35.80 -2.46
N PRO A 234 5.80 -35.79 -2.79
CA PRO A 234 5.28 -35.03 -3.92
C PRO A 234 5.39 -33.50 -3.76
N LEU A 235 5.45 -33.01 -2.51
CA LEU A 235 5.52 -31.58 -2.20
C LEU A 235 6.95 -31.03 -2.30
N ALA A 236 7.97 -31.89 -2.26
CA ALA A 236 9.38 -31.47 -2.33
C ALA A 236 9.70 -30.70 -3.64
N GLY A 237 9.12 -31.09 -4.77
CA GLY A 237 9.33 -30.46 -6.07
C GLY A 237 8.48 -29.21 -6.35
N LEU A 238 7.46 -28.92 -5.52
CA LEU A 238 6.60 -27.74 -5.72
C LEU A 238 7.37 -26.43 -5.52
N SER A 239 8.31 -26.41 -4.58
CA SER A 239 9.16 -25.23 -4.35
C SER A 239 9.97 -24.86 -5.60
N GLU A 240 10.57 -25.85 -6.27
CA GLU A 240 11.30 -25.65 -7.54
C GLU A 240 10.35 -25.26 -8.68
N ALA A 241 9.15 -25.84 -8.74
CA ALA A 241 8.15 -25.46 -9.74
C ALA A 241 7.68 -24.00 -9.56
N ILE A 242 7.51 -23.54 -8.32
CA ILE A 242 7.14 -22.18 -7.98
C ILE A 242 8.27 -21.20 -8.30
N THR A 243 9.53 -21.52 -7.95
CA THR A 243 10.66 -20.64 -8.30
C THR A 243 10.86 -20.58 -9.81
N ARG A 244 10.64 -21.68 -10.54
CA ARG A 244 10.70 -21.70 -12.01
C ARG A 244 9.57 -20.89 -12.65
N SER A 245 8.35 -20.93 -12.10
CA SER A 245 7.23 -20.12 -12.61
C SER A 245 7.41 -18.63 -12.28
N GLN A 246 7.93 -18.30 -11.10
CA GLN A 246 8.33 -16.93 -10.75
C GLN A 246 9.40 -16.40 -11.70
N ALA A 247 10.47 -17.17 -11.95
CA ALA A 247 11.51 -16.77 -12.90
C ALA A 247 10.97 -16.57 -14.33
N ALA A 248 10.01 -17.40 -14.77
CA ALA A 248 9.36 -17.22 -16.07
C ALA A 248 8.48 -15.95 -16.12
N LEU A 249 7.79 -15.62 -15.02
CA LEU A 249 7.00 -14.38 -14.90
C LEU A 249 7.90 -13.14 -14.83
N ASP A 250 9.02 -13.21 -14.14
CA ASP A 250 9.99 -12.12 -14.06
C ASP A 250 10.60 -11.84 -15.45
N LEU A 251 10.93 -12.88 -16.21
CA LEU A 251 11.40 -12.75 -17.60
C LEU A 251 10.32 -12.19 -18.55
N TYR A 252 9.03 -12.43 -18.27
CA TYR A 252 7.95 -11.84 -19.05
C TYR A 252 7.66 -10.38 -18.64
N THR A 253 7.96 -10.03 -17.38
CA THR A 253 7.68 -8.71 -16.81
C THR A 253 8.82 -7.71 -17.07
N THR A 254 10.00 -8.16 -17.52
CA THR A 254 10.97 -7.24 -18.11
C THR A 254 10.38 -6.68 -19.41
N PRO A 255 10.13 -5.36 -19.50
CA PRO A 255 9.66 -4.76 -20.73
C PRO A 255 10.73 -5.00 -21.80
N ASN A 256 10.33 -5.55 -22.94
CA ASN A 256 11.10 -5.39 -24.16
C ASN A 256 11.26 -3.88 -24.40
N ASP A 257 12.48 -3.38 -24.19
CA ASP A 257 12.97 -2.15 -24.80
C ASP A 257 12.90 -2.25 -26.34
#